data_AF-A0AA42BWX8-F1
#
_entry.id   AF-A0AA42BWX8-F1
#
_cell.length_a   1.000
_cell.length_b   1.000
_cell.length_c   1.000
_cell.angle_alpha   90.00
_cell.angle_beta   90.00
_cell.angle_gamma   90.00
#
_symmetry.space_group_name_H-M   'P 1'
#
loop_
_entity.id
_entity.type
_entity.pdbx_description
1 polymer ?
#
loop_
_entity_poly.entity_id
_entity_poly.type
_entity_poly.pdbx_seq_one_letter_code
_entity_poly.pdbx_strand_id
1 'polypeptide(L)'
;MASEAVVLTVEGPHGVREVRVSSPSRVLWPEVGITKRELAEYLIAVGDAFVAANGDRPLSLERFPGGIDGERFFSKNPPKGAPDYVRAVPVTYPSGRVHPQLVVDEPAVAVWAAQMNTVVFHPWASRAGEPDLPDQLRIDLDPQPGTGFAEAVTAAFALREVLAEAQLDAFVKTSGNRGLHVFAPIEPTHEFLDVRHAVIAAARELERRMPEQVTTHWWKEERGERIFVDFNQANRDRTMAGAYSPRALAHAPVSCPVTWEELPEVDPRTFTLRSVPERLAATGDPWSRMHEAPGRIDTLLGWWERDLGDGLGELPFPPDFPKMPGEPPRVQPSRAKKTAD
;
A
#
# COMPACT_ATOMS: atom_id res chain seq x y z
N MET A 1 5.14 -30.88 -26.01
CA MET A 1 6.40 -30.22 -25.64
C MET A 1 6.31 -29.85 -24.17
N ALA A 2 7.33 -30.14 -23.35
CA ALA A 2 7.33 -29.71 -21.95
C ALA A 2 7.23 -28.18 -21.91
N SER A 3 6.39 -27.64 -21.03
CA SER A 3 6.33 -26.19 -20.83
C SER A 3 7.66 -25.70 -20.29
N GLU A 4 8.20 -24.64 -20.91
CA GLU A 4 9.44 -23.99 -20.48
C GLU A 4 9.35 -23.61 -19.00
N ALA A 5 10.40 -23.91 -18.23
CA ALA A 5 10.52 -23.53 -16.84
C ALA A 5 11.98 -23.39 -16.43
N VAL A 6 12.22 -22.50 -15.49
CA VAL A 6 13.51 -22.31 -14.81
C VAL A 6 13.34 -22.58 -13.32
N VAL A 7 14.42 -22.95 -12.65
CA VAL A 7 14.49 -22.99 -11.19
C VAL A 7 15.38 -21.84 -10.76
N LEU A 8 14.87 -20.96 -9.90
CA LEU A 8 15.60 -19.83 -9.34
C LEU A 8 16.01 -20.17 -7.91
N THR A 9 17.26 -19.90 -7.59
CA THR A 9 17.82 -20.04 -6.24
C THR A 9 17.59 -18.74 -5.49
N VAL A 10 16.95 -18.83 -4.32
CA VAL A 10 16.57 -17.67 -3.51
C VAL A 10 17.13 -17.85 -2.10
N GLU A 11 18.00 -16.95 -1.68
CA GLU A 11 18.48 -16.91 -0.30
C GLU A 11 17.40 -16.36 0.64
N GLY A 12 17.45 -16.76 1.90
CA GLY A 12 16.48 -16.36 2.89
C GLY A 12 16.89 -16.74 4.32
N PRO A 13 16.15 -16.27 5.33
CA PRO A 13 16.48 -16.45 6.74
C PRO A 13 16.49 -17.92 7.19
N HIS A 14 15.84 -18.81 6.43
CA HIS A 14 15.76 -20.24 6.72
C HIS A 14 16.60 -21.11 5.76
N GLY A 15 17.58 -20.49 5.10
CA GLY A 15 18.45 -21.13 4.12
C GLY A 15 17.97 -20.90 2.68
N VAL A 16 18.64 -21.59 1.75
CA VAL A 16 18.41 -21.44 0.32
C VAL A 16 17.17 -22.22 -0.12
N ARG A 17 16.32 -21.57 -0.91
CA ARG A 17 15.13 -22.17 -1.55
C ARG A 17 15.32 -22.28 -3.06
N GLU A 18 14.81 -23.36 -3.63
CA GLU A 18 14.68 -23.52 -5.09
C GLU A 18 13.22 -23.27 -5.50
N VAL A 19 12.98 -22.21 -6.29
CA VAL A 19 11.65 -21.83 -6.73
C VAL A 19 11.49 -22.04 -8.23
N ARG A 20 10.62 -22.97 -8.61
CA ARG A 20 10.30 -23.24 -10.03
C ARG A 20 9.40 -22.14 -10.61
N VAL A 21 9.84 -21.50 -11.68
CA VAL A 21 9.09 -20.51 -12.47
C VAL A 21 8.77 -21.09 -13.85
N SER A 22 7.49 -21.26 -14.16
CA SER A 22 7.01 -21.74 -15.47
C SER A 22 6.63 -20.59 -16.38
N SER A 23 6.75 -20.80 -17.69
CA SER A 23 6.59 -19.78 -18.73
C SER A 23 7.44 -18.54 -18.45
N PRO A 24 8.75 -18.71 -18.18
CA PRO A 24 9.63 -17.63 -17.75
C PRO A 24 9.74 -16.51 -18.79
N SER A 25 9.72 -16.86 -20.07
CA SER A 25 9.79 -15.95 -21.23
C SER A 25 8.48 -15.18 -21.48
N ARG A 26 7.39 -15.48 -20.77
CA ARG A 26 6.11 -14.79 -20.98
C ARG A 26 6.25 -13.32 -20.58
N VAL A 27 5.95 -12.43 -21.52
CA VAL A 27 5.93 -10.98 -21.31
C VAL A 27 4.74 -10.62 -20.41
N LEU A 28 5.02 -9.92 -19.31
CA LEU A 28 4.01 -9.38 -18.39
C LEU A 28 3.74 -7.90 -18.66
N TRP A 29 4.76 -7.12 -19.04
CA TRP A 29 4.66 -5.73 -19.49
C TRP A 29 5.07 -5.60 -20.95
N PRO A 30 4.12 -5.54 -21.90
CA PRO A 30 4.43 -5.50 -23.33
C PRO A 30 5.26 -4.30 -23.77
N GLU A 31 4.97 -3.09 -23.26
CA GLU A 31 5.63 -1.85 -23.68
C GLU A 31 7.14 -1.86 -23.44
N VAL A 32 7.56 -2.37 -22.27
CA VAL A 32 8.97 -2.43 -21.85
C VAL A 32 9.59 -3.82 -21.98
N GLY A 33 8.82 -4.80 -22.47
CA GLY A 33 9.25 -6.17 -22.72
C GLY A 33 9.62 -6.97 -21.47
N ILE A 34 9.15 -6.58 -20.28
CA ILE A 34 9.51 -7.27 -19.03
C ILE A 34 8.77 -8.60 -18.94
N THR A 35 9.55 -9.66 -18.72
CA THR A 35 9.08 -11.04 -18.61
C THR A 35 8.73 -11.45 -17.19
N LYS A 36 8.04 -12.59 -17.05
CA LYS A 36 7.75 -13.22 -15.76
C LYS A 36 9.03 -13.59 -15.00
N ARG A 37 10.06 -14.02 -15.71
CA ARG A 37 11.38 -14.30 -15.12
C ARG A 37 12.02 -13.05 -14.55
N GLU A 38 12.02 -11.94 -15.28
CA GLU A 38 12.56 -10.67 -14.80
C GLU A 38 11.83 -10.17 -13.54
N LEU A 39 10.51 -10.33 -13.45
CA LEU A 39 9.78 -10.04 -12.22
C LEU A 39 10.24 -10.90 -11.04
N ALA A 40 10.47 -12.18 -11.26
CA ALA A 40 10.97 -13.08 -10.24
C ALA A 40 12.39 -12.68 -9.79
N GLU A 41 13.28 -12.36 -10.74
CA GLU A 41 14.65 -11.90 -10.48
C GLU A 41 14.67 -10.54 -9.74
N TYR A 42 13.76 -9.62 -10.09
CA TYR A 42 13.56 -8.38 -9.36
C TYR A 42 13.23 -8.63 -7.88
N LEU A 43 12.28 -9.53 -7.60
CA LEU A 43 11.89 -9.85 -6.22
C LEU A 43 13.00 -10.53 -5.43
N ILE A 44 13.91 -11.25 -6.08
CA ILE A 44 15.14 -11.74 -5.44
C ILE A 44 16.04 -10.56 -5.10
N ALA A 45 16.28 -9.67 -6.06
CA ALA A 45 17.21 -8.55 -5.90
C ALA A 45 16.79 -7.53 -4.83
N VAL A 46 15.49 -7.31 -4.63
CA VAL A 46 14.95 -6.43 -3.57
C VAL A 46 14.47 -7.20 -2.34
N GLY A 47 14.70 -8.52 -2.29
CA GLY A 47 14.02 -9.44 -1.38
C GLY A 47 14.07 -9.04 0.08
N ASP A 48 15.26 -8.71 0.59
CA ASP A 48 15.44 -8.35 2.00
C ASP A 48 14.68 -7.08 2.39
N ALA A 49 14.79 -6.01 1.59
CA ALA A 49 14.08 -4.76 1.83
C ALA A 49 12.56 -4.92 1.63
N PHE A 50 12.14 -5.73 0.65
CA PHE A 50 10.74 -6.07 0.44
C PHE A 50 10.16 -6.80 1.66
N VAL A 51 10.86 -7.79 2.20
CA VAL A 51 10.41 -8.54 3.38
C VAL A 51 10.48 -7.68 4.64
N ALA A 52 11.50 -6.84 4.82
CA ALA A 52 11.59 -5.93 5.97
C ALA A 52 10.37 -5.00 6.05
N ALA A 53 9.92 -4.45 4.92
CA ALA A 53 8.79 -3.51 4.88
C ALA A 53 7.41 -4.19 4.89
N ASN A 54 7.27 -5.36 4.25
CA ASN A 54 5.98 -5.99 3.98
C ASN A 54 5.77 -7.34 4.66
N GLY A 55 6.81 -7.91 5.27
CA GLY A 55 6.79 -9.26 5.81
C GLY A 55 6.06 -9.38 7.14
N ASP A 56 5.71 -10.63 7.49
CA ASP A 56 4.86 -10.95 8.65
C ASP A 56 3.49 -10.23 8.62
N ARG A 57 2.97 -9.94 7.42
CA ARG A 57 1.66 -9.30 7.22
C ARG A 57 0.78 -10.17 6.33
N PRO A 58 -0.51 -10.34 6.63
CA PRO A 58 -1.46 -10.86 5.65
C PRO A 58 -1.42 -10.02 4.37
N LEU A 59 -1.47 -10.66 3.19
CA LEU A 59 -1.46 -9.94 1.91
C LEU A 59 -2.66 -10.28 1.02
N SER A 60 -3.16 -9.25 0.36
CA SER A 60 -3.92 -9.42 -0.88
C SER A 60 -2.95 -9.37 -2.07
N LEU A 61 -3.04 -10.36 -2.96
CA LEU A 61 -2.17 -10.47 -4.14
C LEU A 61 -2.95 -10.10 -5.39
N GLU A 62 -2.53 -9.08 -6.12
CA GLU A 62 -3.13 -8.71 -7.41
C GLU A 62 -2.43 -9.47 -8.54
N ARG A 63 -3.21 -10.30 -9.25
CA ARG A 63 -2.69 -11.28 -10.22
C ARG A 63 -3.13 -10.97 -11.64
N PHE A 64 -2.20 -11.22 -12.57
CA PHE A 64 -2.32 -10.91 -14.00
C PHE A 64 -1.90 -12.12 -14.85
N PRO A 65 -2.75 -13.15 -15.00
CA PRO A 65 -2.40 -14.36 -15.74
C PRO A 65 -2.03 -14.12 -17.20
N GLY A 66 -2.61 -13.10 -17.83
CA GLY A 66 -2.36 -12.70 -19.22
C GLY A 66 -1.37 -11.55 -19.38
N GLY A 67 -0.69 -11.11 -18.31
CA GLY A 67 0.05 -9.84 -18.29
C GLY A 67 -0.84 -8.66 -17.90
N ILE A 68 -0.24 -7.48 -17.76
CA ILE A 68 -0.90 -6.32 -17.13
C ILE A 68 -2.09 -5.77 -17.92
N ASP A 69 -2.14 -6.00 -19.23
CA ASP A 69 -3.24 -5.59 -20.12
C ASP A 69 -4.38 -6.62 -20.17
N GLY A 70 -4.22 -7.76 -19.49
CA GLY A 70 -5.16 -8.88 -19.49
C GLY A 70 -6.13 -8.87 -18.30
N GLU A 71 -6.68 -10.05 -18.00
CA GLU A 71 -7.51 -10.26 -16.82
C GLU A 71 -6.72 -9.97 -15.54
N ARG A 72 -7.36 -9.25 -14.62
CA ARG A 72 -6.86 -8.99 -13.26
C ARG A 72 -7.80 -9.57 -12.21
N PHE A 73 -7.25 -10.13 -11.15
CA PHE A 73 -8.03 -10.51 -9.98
C PHE A 73 -7.21 -10.45 -8.68
N PHE A 74 -7.90 -10.32 -7.56
CA PHE A 74 -7.30 -10.38 -6.23
C PHE A 74 -7.38 -11.80 -5.67
N SER A 75 -6.24 -12.32 -5.21
CA SER A 75 -6.13 -13.59 -4.50
C SER A 75 -5.74 -13.35 -3.06
N LYS A 76 -6.56 -13.83 -2.13
CA LYS A 76 -6.33 -13.71 -0.68
C LYS A 76 -5.97 -15.06 -0.06
N ASN A 77 -6.68 -16.12 -0.46
CA ASN A 77 -6.44 -17.48 0.02
C ASN A 77 -5.21 -18.12 -0.66
N PRO A 78 -4.44 -18.96 0.06
CA PRO A 78 -3.44 -19.82 -0.55
C PRO A 78 -4.09 -20.83 -1.52
N PRO A 79 -3.51 -21.05 -2.71
CA PRO A 79 -3.95 -22.11 -3.61
C PRO A 79 -3.60 -23.48 -3.02
N LYS A 80 -4.33 -24.52 -3.44
CA LYS A 80 -3.94 -25.91 -3.16
C LYS A 80 -2.54 -26.19 -3.73
N GLY A 81 -1.69 -26.84 -2.95
CA GLY A 81 -0.31 -27.15 -3.35
C GLY A 81 0.67 -25.98 -3.21
N ALA A 82 0.34 -24.97 -2.38
CA ALA A 82 1.34 -24.03 -1.91
C ALA A 82 2.50 -24.79 -1.23
N PRO A 83 3.77 -24.37 -1.44
CA PRO A 83 4.91 -24.93 -0.72
C PRO A 83 4.74 -24.86 0.80
N ASP A 84 5.39 -25.77 1.51
CA ASP A 84 5.33 -25.88 2.98
C ASP A 84 5.84 -24.62 3.71
N TYR A 85 6.79 -23.90 3.11
CA TYR A 85 7.32 -22.63 3.61
C TYR A 85 6.38 -21.43 3.36
N VAL A 86 5.26 -21.62 2.66
CA VAL A 86 4.25 -20.58 2.45
C VAL A 86 3.15 -20.72 3.50
N ARG A 87 3.19 -19.90 4.54
CA ARG A 87 2.16 -19.90 5.58
C ARG A 87 0.97 -19.00 5.24
N ALA A 88 -0.11 -19.19 5.99
CA ALA A 88 -1.27 -18.33 6.00
C ALA A 88 -1.88 -18.22 7.40
N VAL A 89 -2.54 -17.11 7.67
CA VAL A 89 -3.21 -16.84 8.96
C VAL A 89 -4.68 -16.50 8.75
N PRO A 90 -5.58 -16.88 9.67
CA PRO A 90 -6.97 -16.43 9.62
C PRO A 90 -7.03 -14.91 9.79
N VAL A 91 -7.81 -14.23 8.95
CA VAL A 91 -8.10 -12.81 9.12
C VAL A 91 -9.59 -12.55 9.05
N THR A 92 -10.05 -11.59 9.85
CA THR A 92 -11.45 -11.14 9.87
C THR A 92 -11.64 -10.01 8.86
N TYR A 93 -12.63 -10.16 7.98
CA TYR A 93 -12.99 -9.14 6.97
C TYR A 93 -14.01 -8.15 7.52
N PRO A 94 -14.24 -6.99 6.87
CA PRO A 94 -15.29 -6.04 7.28
C PRO A 94 -16.69 -6.67 7.38
N SER A 95 -16.94 -7.76 6.65
CA SER A 95 -18.19 -8.54 6.72
C SER A 95 -18.33 -9.42 7.98
N GLY A 96 -17.30 -9.52 8.81
CA GLY A 96 -17.19 -10.45 9.94
C GLY A 96 -16.79 -11.88 9.56
N ARG A 97 -16.70 -12.20 8.26
CA ARG A 97 -16.20 -13.51 7.81
C ARG A 97 -14.73 -13.65 8.12
N VAL A 98 -14.30 -14.89 8.37
CA VAL A 98 -12.89 -15.25 8.60
C VAL A 98 -12.40 -16.13 7.47
N HIS A 99 -11.29 -15.75 6.82
CA HIS A 99 -10.63 -16.56 5.80
C HIS A 99 -9.11 -16.54 5.96
N PRO A 100 -8.39 -17.60 5.56
CA PRO A 100 -6.93 -17.59 5.58
C PRO A 100 -6.38 -16.59 4.55
N GLN A 101 -5.40 -15.78 4.95
CA GLN A 101 -4.61 -14.95 4.05
C GLN A 101 -3.13 -15.35 4.09
N LEU A 102 -2.52 -15.34 2.92
CA LEU A 102 -1.12 -15.67 2.72
C LEU A 102 -0.22 -14.63 3.38
N VAL A 103 0.92 -15.06 3.92
CA VAL A 103 1.94 -14.18 4.49
C VAL A 103 3.28 -14.40 3.77
N VAL A 104 3.99 -13.31 3.48
CA VAL A 104 5.33 -13.34 2.88
C VAL A 104 6.36 -13.11 3.97
N ASP A 105 7.03 -14.17 4.44
CA ASP A 105 8.07 -14.05 5.49
C ASP A 105 9.50 -14.11 4.95
N GLU A 106 9.66 -14.58 3.71
CA GLU A 106 10.97 -14.70 3.07
C GLU A 106 10.85 -14.37 1.57
N PRO A 107 11.96 -13.94 0.91
CA PRO A 107 11.94 -13.55 -0.49
C PRO A 107 11.42 -14.65 -1.41
N ALA A 108 11.69 -15.92 -1.08
CA ALA A 108 11.22 -17.08 -1.84
C ALA A 108 9.69 -17.15 -1.95
N VAL A 109 8.94 -16.66 -0.94
CA VAL A 109 7.48 -16.60 -0.98
C VAL A 109 7.00 -15.52 -1.96
N ALA A 110 7.67 -14.37 -2.03
CA ALA A 110 7.37 -13.34 -3.03
C ALA A 110 7.63 -13.84 -4.46
N VAL A 111 8.76 -14.52 -4.68
CA VAL A 111 9.10 -15.15 -5.97
C VAL A 111 8.07 -16.21 -6.35
N TRP A 112 7.64 -17.04 -5.39
CA TRP A 112 6.58 -18.02 -5.62
C TRP A 112 5.23 -17.34 -5.93
N ALA A 113 4.90 -16.21 -5.30
CA ALA A 113 3.70 -15.45 -5.62
C ALA A 113 3.76 -14.87 -7.05
N ALA A 114 4.93 -14.44 -7.53
CA ALA A 114 5.14 -14.06 -8.93
C ALA A 114 5.01 -15.24 -9.90
N GLN A 115 5.45 -16.45 -9.50
CA GLN A 115 5.14 -17.67 -10.23
C GLN A 115 3.62 -17.88 -10.39
N MET A 116 2.83 -17.47 -9.40
CA MET A 116 1.36 -17.47 -9.45
C MET A 116 0.76 -16.22 -10.15
N ASN A 117 1.59 -15.48 -10.90
CA ASN A 117 1.23 -14.30 -11.68
C ASN A 117 0.89 -13.06 -10.84
N THR A 118 1.35 -13.00 -9.58
CA THR A 118 1.20 -11.80 -8.76
C THR A 118 2.14 -10.72 -9.27
N VAL A 119 1.59 -9.51 -9.47
CA VAL A 119 2.37 -8.32 -9.85
C VAL A 119 2.39 -7.32 -8.71
N VAL A 120 1.25 -7.10 -8.05
CA VAL A 120 1.12 -6.11 -6.97
C VAL A 120 0.82 -6.82 -5.65
N PHE A 121 1.54 -6.43 -4.62
CA PHE A 121 1.43 -6.96 -3.27
C PHE A 121 0.79 -5.91 -2.37
N HIS A 122 -0.27 -6.29 -1.67
CA HIS A 122 -1.01 -5.39 -0.78
C HIS A 122 -0.99 -5.93 0.65
N PRO A 123 0.06 -5.61 1.43
CA PRO A 123 0.15 -6.04 2.82
C PRO A 123 -0.83 -5.27 3.71
N TRP A 124 -1.38 -5.95 4.72
CA TRP A 124 -2.18 -5.32 5.75
C TRP A 124 -1.36 -4.37 6.64
N ALA A 125 -2.03 -3.43 7.29
CA ALA A 125 -1.41 -2.50 8.25
C ALA A 125 -1.06 -3.14 9.59
N SER A 126 -1.47 -4.39 9.81
CA SER A 126 -1.23 -5.20 10.99
C SER A 126 -0.36 -6.42 10.66
N ARG A 127 0.23 -7.00 11.70
CA ARG A 127 1.05 -8.22 11.60
C ARG A 127 0.19 -9.47 11.72
N ALA A 128 0.73 -10.59 11.26
CA ALA A 128 0.01 -11.86 11.20
C ALA A 128 -0.29 -12.46 12.58
N GLY A 129 0.50 -12.10 13.61
CA GLY A 129 0.25 -12.51 15.00
C GLY A 129 -0.97 -11.82 15.63
N GLU A 130 -1.22 -10.56 15.28
CA GLU A 130 -2.35 -9.76 15.75
C GLU A 130 -3.00 -9.01 14.57
N PRO A 131 -3.72 -9.70 13.66
CA PRO A 131 -4.20 -9.10 12.42
C PRO A 131 -5.21 -7.96 12.59
N ASP A 132 -5.77 -7.81 13.79
CA ASP A 132 -6.78 -6.79 14.11
C ASP A 132 -6.18 -5.49 14.67
N LEU A 133 -4.89 -5.50 15.01
CA LEU A 133 -4.16 -4.38 15.64
C LEU A 133 -3.09 -3.85 14.68
N PRO A 134 -3.35 -2.74 13.95
CA PRO A 134 -2.35 -2.14 13.08
C PRO A 134 -1.11 -1.69 13.84
N ASP A 135 0.08 -1.96 13.29
CA ASP A 135 1.37 -1.42 13.75
C ASP A 135 1.90 -0.32 12.81
N GLN A 136 1.07 0.09 11.84
CA GLN A 136 1.37 1.16 10.90
C GLN A 136 0.14 2.07 10.73
N LEU A 137 0.32 3.36 11.01
CA LEU A 137 -0.55 4.41 10.51
C LEU A 137 -0.18 4.71 9.05
N ARG A 138 -1.17 4.75 8.15
CA ARG A 138 -0.95 4.91 6.70
C ARG A 138 -1.86 5.99 6.14
N ILE A 139 -1.27 6.94 5.42
CA ILE A 139 -1.98 8.05 4.78
C ILE A 139 -1.62 8.10 3.30
N ASP A 140 -2.65 8.15 2.45
CA ASP A 140 -2.53 8.21 1.00
C ASP A 140 -2.86 9.63 0.53
N LEU A 141 -1.90 10.24 -0.16
CA LEU A 141 -2.01 11.57 -0.75
C LEU A 141 -2.24 11.40 -2.25
N ASP A 142 -3.49 11.52 -2.68
CA ASP A 142 -3.93 11.29 -4.06
C ASP A 142 -4.18 12.61 -4.81
N PRO A 143 -3.33 12.98 -5.79
CA PRO A 143 -3.57 14.12 -6.65
C PRO A 143 -4.87 13.99 -7.44
N GLN A 144 -5.76 14.97 -7.29
CA GLN A 144 -6.98 15.07 -8.09
C GLN A 144 -6.69 15.79 -9.43
N PRO A 145 -7.59 15.71 -10.43
CA PRO A 145 -7.42 16.46 -11.67
C PRO A 145 -7.10 17.94 -11.41
N GLY A 146 -6.08 18.47 -12.09
CA GLY A 146 -5.52 19.81 -11.84
C GLY A 146 -4.30 19.84 -10.91
N THR A 147 -4.02 18.75 -10.19
CA THR A 147 -2.83 18.61 -9.33
C THR A 147 -1.97 17.42 -9.75
N GLY A 148 -0.71 17.39 -9.29
CA GLY A 148 0.25 16.34 -9.60
C GLY A 148 1.15 15.98 -8.42
N PHE A 149 2.30 15.38 -8.76
CA PHE A 149 3.25 14.87 -7.79
C PHE A 149 3.88 15.99 -6.95
N ALA A 150 4.15 17.16 -7.55
CA ALA A 150 4.74 18.30 -6.83
C ALA A 150 3.82 18.80 -5.71
N GLU A 151 2.52 18.92 -5.97
CA GLU A 151 1.53 19.29 -4.94
C GLU A 151 1.44 18.22 -3.85
N ALA A 152 1.53 16.93 -4.21
CA ALA A 152 1.59 15.85 -3.23
C ALA A 152 2.85 15.91 -2.35
N VAL A 153 4.01 16.27 -2.92
CA VAL A 153 5.25 16.47 -2.15
C VAL A 153 5.08 17.59 -1.13
N THR A 154 4.53 18.74 -1.54
CA THR A 154 4.24 19.87 -0.62
C THR A 154 3.32 19.43 0.51
N ALA A 155 2.22 18.73 0.20
CA ALA A 155 1.31 18.20 1.20
C ALA A 155 1.98 17.14 2.12
N ALA A 156 2.91 16.34 1.60
CA ALA A 156 3.63 15.33 2.37
C ALA A 156 4.55 15.94 3.42
N PHE A 157 5.24 17.05 3.12
CA PHE A 157 6.06 17.76 4.11
C PHE A 157 5.21 18.38 5.22
N ALA A 158 4.10 19.02 4.88
CA ALA A 158 3.17 19.52 5.89
C ALA A 158 2.57 18.38 6.73
N LEU A 159 2.26 17.23 6.13
CA LEU A 159 1.81 16.05 6.86
C LEU A 159 2.90 15.50 7.79
N ARG A 160 4.17 15.51 7.37
CA ARG A 160 5.29 15.13 8.23
C ARG A 160 5.35 16.00 9.48
N GLU A 161 5.15 17.31 9.36
CA GLU A 161 5.10 18.23 10.50
C GLU A 161 3.92 17.93 11.43
N VAL A 162 2.73 17.70 10.87
CA VAL A 162 1.53 17.30 11.63
C VAL A 162 1.79 16.00 12.41
N LEU A 163 2.39 15.00 11.79
CA LEU A 163 2.72 13.73 12.46
C LEU A 163 3.82 13.90 13.51
N ALA A 164 4.82 14.75 13.26
CA ALA A 164 5.88 15.04 14.23
C ALA A 164 5.33 15.74 15.49
N GLU A 165 4.37 16.66 15.35
CA GLU A 165 3.65 17.26 16.48
C GLU A 165 2.83 16.23 17.28
N ALA A 166 2.35 15.20 16.60
CA ALA A 166 1.73 14.04 17.22
C ALA A 166 2.74 13.02 17.78
N GLN A 167 4.04 13.32 17.76
CA GLN A 167 5.14 12.46 18.21
C GLN A 167 5.28 11.17 17.39
N LEU A 168 4.97 11.23 16.10
CA LEU A 168 5.07 10.12 15.16
C LEU A 168 6.15 10.40 14.11
N ASP A 169 7.12 9.50 14.02
CA ASP A 169 8.15 9.56 12.98
C ASP A 169 7.60 9.04 11.65
N ALA A 170 7.51 9.93 10.66
CA ALA A 170 6.95 9.61 9.37
C ALA A 170 8.00 9.09 8.37
N PHE A 171 7.58 8.17 7.52
CA PHE A 171 8.32 7.57 6.41
C PHE A 171 7.52 7.71 5.13
N VAL A 172 8.18 7.91 3.99
CA VAL A 172 7.50 8.22 2.73
C VAL A 172 7.92 7.31 1.60
N LYS A 173 6.97 7.01 0.71
CA LYS A 173 7.23 6.29 -0.54
C LYS A 173 6.40 6.85 -1.68
N THR A 174 6.91 6.74 -2.89
CA THR A 174 6.07 6.92 -4.08
C THR A 174 5.01 5.83 -4.12
N SER A 175 3.81 6.15 -4.62
CA SER A 175 2.80 5.12 -4.85
C SER A 175 3.18 4.20 -6.04
N GLY A 176 4.06 4.65 -6.94
CA GLY A 176 4.26 4.05 -8.26
C GLY A 176 3.10 4.36 -9.23
N ASN A 177 2.23 5.31 -8.88
CA ASN A 177 1.21 5.89 -9.75
C ASN A 177 1.37 7.42 -9.73
N ARG A 178 0.37 8.18 -9.28
CA ARG A 178 0.41 9.66 -9.25
C ARG A 178 0.75 10.23 -7.88
N GLY A 179 0.38 9.53 -6.80
CA GLY A 179 0.43 10.05 -5.44
C GLY A 179 1.61 9.54 -4.60
N LEU A 180 1.56 9.90 -3.32
CA LEU A 180 2.50 9.52 -2.27
C LEU A 180 1.79 8.75 -1.17
N HIS A 181 2.51 7.86 -0.51
CA HIS A 181 2.04 7.31 0.76
C HIS A 181 2.99 7.69 1.89
N VAL A 182 2.42 8.17 2.98
CA VAL A 182 3.14 8.50 4.23
C VAL A 182 2.73 7.49 5.29
N PHE A 183 3.72 6.90 5.94
CA PHE A 183 3.58 5.88 6.95
C PHE A 183 4.16 6.38 8.27
N ALA A 184 3.62 5.95 9.39
CA ALA A 184 4.27 6.05 10.69
C ALA A 184 4.13 4.72 11.44
N PRO A 185 5.21 4.16 12.01
CA PRO A 185 5.14 2.99 12.87
C PRO A 185 4.39 3.35 14.17
N ILE A 186 3.48 2.49 14.60
CA ILE A 186 2.69 2.70 15.83
C ILE A 186 2.68 1.45 16.70
N GLU A 187 2.51 1.64 18.01
CA GLU A 187 2.23 0.53 18.93
C GLU A 187 0.92 -0.16 18.53
N PRO A 188 0.89 -1.50 18.36
CA PRO A 188 -0.30 -2.25 17.97
C PRO A 188 -1.26 -2.43 19.16
N THR A 189 -1.80 -1.33 19.66
CA THR A 189 -2.64 -1.27 20.88
C THR A 189 -4.10 -0.93 20.59
N HIS A 190 -4.41 -0.59 19.35
CA HIS A 190 -5.72 -0.11 18.92
C HIS A 190 -6.19 -0.88 17.68
N GLU A 191 -7.50 -1.04 17.53
CA GLU A 191 -8.07 -1.66 16.33
C GLU A 191 -8.12 -0.67 15.15
N PHE A 192 -8.39 -1.19 13.94
CA PHE A 192 -8.49 -0.39 12.70
C PHE A 192 -9.40 0.84 12.79
N LEU A 193 -10.50 0.78 13.56
CA LEU A 193 -11.43 1.91 13.64
C LEU A 193 -10.79 3.10 14.36
N ASP A 194 -10.14 2.86 15.50
CA ASP A 194 -9.45 3.89 16.27
C ASP A 194 -8.26 4.46 15.48
N VAL A 195 -7.49 3.58 14.82
CA VAL A 195 -6.39 4.00 13.93
C VAL A 195 -6.92 4.86 12.78
N ARG A 196 -8.10 4.55 12.23
CA ARG A 196 -8.75 5.39 11.23
C ARG A 196 -9.17 6.74 11.79
N HIS A 197 -9.68 6.81 13.02
CA HIS A 197 -10.00 8.10 13.67
C HIS A 197 -8.75 8.96 13.84
N ALA A 198 -7.62 8.38 14.24
CA ALA A 198 -6.34 9.07 14.27
C ALA A 198 -5.91 9.59 12.88
N VAL A 199 -6.10 8.79 11.83
CA VAL A 199 -5.85 9.23 10.44
C VAL A 199 -6.77 10.37 10.01
N ILE A 200 -8.05 10.35 10.38
CA ILE A 200 -8.99 11.45 10.10
C ILE A 200 -8.55 12.73 10.79
N ALA A 201 -8.16 12.65 12.07
CA ALA A 201 -7.70 13.81 12.82
C ALA A 201 -6.44 14.44 12.17
N ALA A 202 -5.47 13.61 11.77
CA ALA A 202 -4.29 14.07 11.03
C ALA A 202 -4.66 14.70 9.67
N ALA A 203 -5.59 14.08 8.93
CA ALA A 203 -6.04 14.57 7.63
C ALA A 203 -6.75 15.92 7.74
N ARG A 204 -7.62 16.10 8.74
CA ARG A 204 -8.30 17.38 9.03
C ARG A 204 -7.34 18.45 9.47
N GLU A 205 -6.36 18.10 10.28
CA GLU A 205 -5.32 19.04 10.70
C GLU A 205 -4.50 19.52 9.49
N LEU A 206 -4.13 18.62 8.58
CA LEU A 206 -3.49 18.98 7.32
C LEU A 206 -4.39 19.88 6.46
N GLU A 207 -5.66 19.53 6.28
CA GLU A 207 -6.64 20.34 5.53
C GLU A 207 -6.82 21.74 6.14
N ARG A 208 -6.87 21.87 7.47
CA ARG A 208 -6.93 23.17 8.16
C ARG A 208 -5.71 24.05 7.87
N ARG A 209 -4.53 23.46 7.78
CA ARG A 209 -3.27 24.19 7.48
C ARG A 209 -3.13 24.52 5.99
N MET A 210 -3.73 23.72 5.12
CA MET A 210 -3.61 23.83 3.67
C MET A 210 -4.98 23.79 2.95
N PRO A 211 -5.96 24.63 3.31
CA PRO A 211 -7.35 24.48 2.85
C PRO A 211 -7.53 24.72 1.34
N GLU A 212 -6.57 25.40 0.70
CA GLU A 212 -6.55 25.63 -0.74
C GLU A 212 -5.91 24.47 -1.52
N GLN A 213 -5.10 23.62 -0.87
CA GLN A 213 -4.28 22.59 -1.53
C GLN A 213 -4.64 21.16 -1.13
N VAL A 214 -5.29 20.97 0.02
CA VAL A 214 -5.62 19.65 0.58
C VAL A 214 -7.12 19.56 0.84
N THR A 215 -7.68 18.37 0.67
CA THR A 215 -9.08 18.11 0.99
C THR A 215 -9.35 16.74 1.59
N THR A 216 -10.32 16.66 2.50
CA THR A 216 -10.90 15.41 3.01
C THR A 216 -12.32 15.16 2.49
N HIS A 217 -12.80 15.97 1.54
CA HIS A 217 -14.12 15.78 0.94
C HIS A 217 -14.23 14.43 0.21
N TRP A 218 -15.16 13.60 0.66
CA TRP A 218 -15.33 12.25 0.12
C TRP A 218 -15.79 12.28 -1.35
N TRP A 219 -16.68 13.21 -1.69
CA TRP A 219 -17.26 13.38 -3.02
C TRP A 219 -16.29 14.01 -4.00
N LYS A 220 -16.09 13.38 -5.17
CA LYS A 220 -15.10 13.82 -6.16
C LYS A 220 -15.38 15.23 -6.67
N GLU A 221 -16.65 15.58 -6.83
CA GLU A 221 -17.14 16.88 -7.26
C GLU A 221 -16.83 18.02 -6.27
N GLU A 222 -16.59 17.69 -4.99
CA GLU A 222 -16.28 18.68 -3.94
C GLU A 222 -14.77 18.89 -3.74
N ARG A 223 -13.93 18.00 -4.29
CA ARG A 223 -12.48 18.04 -4.05
C ARG A 223 -11.80 19.23 -4.70
N GLY A 224 -12.25 19.61 -5.90
CA GLY A 224 -11.56 20.62 -6.73
C GLY A 224 -10.15 20.18 -7.13
N GLU A 225 -9.30 21.17 -7.43
CA GLU A 225 -7.89 20.97 -7.78
C GLU A 225 -7.02 20.90 -6.52
N ARG A 226 -7.25 19.86 -5.70
CA ARG A 226 -6.55 19.66 -4.42
C ARG A 226 -6.01 18.23 -4.29
N ILE A 227 -5.06 18.04 -3.38
CA ILE A 227 -4.64 16.72 -2.93
C ILE A 227 -5.72 16.14 -2.01
N PHE A 228 -6.27 14.99 -2.39
CA PHE A 228 -7.21 14.26 -1.55
C PHE A 228 -6.44 13.38 -0.57
N VAL A 229 -6.74 13.51 0.73
CA VAL A 229 -6.23 12.60 1.75
C VAL A 229 -7.20 11.43 1.87
N ASP A 230 -6.83 10.27 1.32
CA ASP A 230 -7.70 9.08 1.37
C ASP A 230 -7.62 8.40 2.74
N PHE A 231 -8.31 8.99 3.71
CA PHE A 231 -8.46 8.47 5.07
C PHE A 231 -9.07 7.07 5.10
N ASN A 232 -9.79 6.66 4.05
CA ASN A 232 -10.40 5.34 4.01
C ASN A 232 -9.40 4.22 3.76
N GLN A 233 -8.15 4.51 3.38
CA GLN A 233 -7.08 3.52 3.31
C GLN A 233 -6.68 2.96 4.68
N ALA A 234 -7.05 3.64 5.77
CA ALA A 234 -6.85 3.17 7.14
C ALA A 234 -7.87 2.10 7.56
N ASN A 235 -8.91 1.84 6.75
CA ASN A 235 -9.85 0.77 7.05
C ASN A 235 -9.20 -0.62 6.87
N ARG A 236 -9.77 -1.59 7.60
CA ARG A 236 -9.53 -3.02 7.41
C ARG A 236 -9.75 -3.45 5.95
N ASP A 237 -8.92 -4.36 5.45
CA ASP A 237 -9.05 -4.97 4.11
C ASP A 237 -9.00 -3.97 2.92
N ARG A 238 -8.30 -2.85 3.09
CA ARG A 238 -8.03 -1.90 1.99
C ARG A 238 -6.71 -2.20 1.30
N THR A 239 -6.73 -2.09 -0.02
CA THR A 239 -5.55 -2.35 -0.85
C THR A 239 -4.67 -1.11 -0.94
N MET A 240 -3.45 -1.21 -0.41
CA MET A 240 -2.37 -0.25 -0.64
C MET A 240 -1.15 -1.03 -1.13
N ALA A 241 -0.54 -0.61 -2.24
CA ALA A 241 0.66 -1.30 -2.74
C ALA A 241 1.78 -1.20 -1.70
N GLY A 242 2.40 -2.34 -1.37
CA GLY A 242 3.52 -2.43 -0.44
C GLY A 242 4.77 -1.72 -0.95
N ALA A 243 5.70 -1.40 -0.05
CA ALA A 243 7.00 -0.89 -0.44
C ALA A 243 7.72 -1.90 -1.36
N TYR A 244 8.42 -1.42 -2.38
CA TYR A 244 9.07 -2.25 -3.41
C TYR A 244 8.11 -3.11 -4.24
N SER A 245 6.79 -3.01 -4.07
CA SER A 245 5.84 -3.69 -4.95
C SER A 245 5.84 -3.02 -6.33
N PRO A 246 5.97 -3.80 -7.42
CA PRO A 246 5.67 -3.31 -8.77
C PRO A 246 4.21 -2.88 -8.88
N ARG A 247 3.90 -2.09 -9.91
CA ARG A 247 2.55 -1.69 -10.29
C ARG A 247 2.25 -2.17 -11.71
N ALA A 248 0.99 -2.52 -11.95
CA ALA A 248 0.48 -2.91 -13.25
C ALA A 248 0.20 -1.69 -14.15
N LEU A 249 1.23 -0.88 -14.41
CA LEU A 249 1.23 0.22 -15.37
C LEU A 249 2.29 -0.05 -16.44
N ALA A 250 2.10 0.52 -17.64
CA ALA A 250 2.83 0.11 -18.84
C ALA A 250 4.37 0.14 -18.73
N HIS A 251 4.92 1.10 -17.98
CA HIS A 251 6.36 1.27 -17.76
C HIS A 251 6.91 0.51 -16.53
N ALA A 252 6.11 -0.39 -15.93
CA ALA A 252 6.46 -1.19 -14.74
C ALA A 252 7.03 -0.39 -13.56
N PRO A 253 6.34 0.67 -13.09
CA PRO A 253 6.81 1.44 -11.94
C PRO A 253 6.72 0.64 -10.64
N VAL A 254 7.44 1.10 -9.64
CA VAL A 254 7.51 0.51 -8.29
C VAL A 254 7.03 1.51 -7.27
N SER A 255 6.27 1.06 -6.25
CA SER A 255 6.02 1.86 -5.06
C SER A 255 7.30 1.93 -4.23
N CYS A 256 8.09 2.98 -4.41
CA CYS A 256 9.48 3.02 -3.97
C CYS A 256 9.65 3.86 -2.69
N PRO A 257 10.15 3.28 -1.59
CA PRO A 257 10.64 4.04 -0.44
C PRO A 257 11.71 5.07 -0.83
N VAL A 258 11.58 6.26 -0.26
CA VAL A 258 12.55 7.35 -0.42
C VAL A 258 12.78 8.04 0.91
N THR A 259 13.91 8.73 1.03
CA THR A 259 14.21 9.62 2.14
C THR A 259 13.43 10.92 2.00
N TRP A 260 13.25 11.65 3.09
CA TRP A 260 12.63 12.97 3.02
C TRP A 260 13.51 13.99 2.32
N GLU A 261 14.83 13.82 2.43
CA GLU A 261 15.84 14.70 1.84
C GLU A 261 15.83 14.63 0.31
N GLU A 262 15.62 13.44 -0.27
CA GLU A 262 15.59 13.29 -1.73
C GLU A 262 14.20 13.55 -2.35
N LEU A 263 13.12 13.46 -1.55
CA LEU A 263 11.73 13.55 -2.03
C LEU A 263 11.45 14.76 -2.96
N PRO A 264 11.96 15.98 -2.73
CA PRO A 264 11.74 17.12 -3.63
C PRO A 264 12.27 16.93 -5.05
N GLU A 265 13.27 16.06 -5.23
CA GLU A 265 13.96 15.84 -6.51
C GLU A 265 13.50 14.54 -7.21
N VAL A 266 12.60 13.79 -6.57
CA VAL A 266 12.10 12.51 -7.10
C VAL A 266 11.23 12.72 -8.34
N ASP A 267 11.57 12.03 -9.43
CA ASP A 267 10.63 11.68 -10.49
C ASP A 267 10.16 10.23 -10.29
N PRO A 268 8.90 9.99 -9.87
CA PRO A 268 8.38 8.64 -9.64
C PRO A 268 8.47 7.71 -10.86
N ARG A 269 8.50 8.25 -12.08
CA ARG A 269 8.60 7.46 -13.32
C ARG A 269 9.96 6.78 -13.46
N THR A 270 10.98 7.27 -12.76
CA THR A 270 12.32 6.69 -12.77
C THR A 270 12.43 5.44 -11.90
N PHE A 271 11.49 5.21 -10.98
CA PHE A 271 11.44 4.02 -10.14
C PHE A 271 10.68 2.90 -10.83
N THR A 272 11.42 2.00 -11.46
CA THR A 272 10.89 0.89 -12.25
C THR A 272 11.46 -0.42 -11.75
N LEU A 273 10.84 -1.53 -12.17
CA LEU A 273 11.33 -2.89 -11.93
C LEU A 273 12.81 -3.06 -12.31
N ARG A 274 13.32 -2.35 -13.33
CA ARG A 274 14.72 -2.45 -13.78
C ARG A 274 15.68 -1.49 -13.08
N SER A 275 15.22 -0.36 -12.56
CA SER A 275 16.09 0.66 -11.96
C SER A 275 16.20 0.56 -10.44
N VAL A 276 15.16 0.06 -9.77
CA VAL A 276 15.12 -0.01 -8.29
C VAL A 276 16.19 -0.93 -7.69
N PRO A 277 16.54 -2.10 -8.26
CA PRO A 277 17.60 -2.95 -7.70
C PRO A 277 18.96 -2.25 -7.61
N GLU A 278 19.38 -1.55 -8.67
CA GLU A 278 20.65 -0.82 -8.69
C GLU A 278 20.62 0.34 -7.69
N ARG A 279 19.51 1.08 -7.63
CA ARG A 279 19.32 2.14 -6.63
C ARG A 279 19.45 1.59 -5.21
N LEU A 280 18.74 0.52 -4.88
CA LEU A 280 18.74 -0.07 -3.54
C LEU A 280 20.16 -0.52 -3.14
N ALA A 281 20.91 -1.14 -4.05
CA ALA A 281 22.29 -1.51 -3.80
C ALA A 281 23.22 -0.30 -3.57
N ALA A 282 22.97 0.82 -4.27
CA ALA A 282 23.79 2.02 -4.17
C ALA A 282 23.46 2.88 -2.93
N THR A 283 22.19 3.00 -2.55
CA THR A 283 21.73 3.93 -1.51
C THR A 283 21.39 3.26 -0.18
N GLY A 284 21.21 1.93 -0.17
CA GLY A 284 20.58 1.22 0.93
C GLY A 284 19.07 1.47 1.00
N ASP A 285 18.42 0.87 2.00
CA ASP A 285 16.97 0.97 2.24
C ASP A 285 16.63 2.24 3.07
N PRO A 286 15.90 3.22 2.50
CA PRO A 286 15.44 4.41 3.22
C PRO A 286 14.52 4.11 4.41
N TRP A 287 13.88 2.95 4.45
CA TRP A 287 12.95 2.50 5.48
C TRP A 287 13.58 1.50 6.46
N SER A 288 14.90 1.24 6.38
CA SER A 288 15.61 0.29 7.26
C SER A 288 15.35 0.47 8.76
N ARG A 289 15.08 1.70 9.21
CA ARG A 289 14.81 2.05 10.60
C ARG A 289 13.33 2.22 10.96
N MET A 290 12.43 1.97 10.02
CA MET A 290 10.99 2.23 10.18
C MET A 290 10.38 1.52 11.38
N HIS A 291 10.90 0.37 11.79
CA HIS A 291 10.32 -0.41 12.89
C HIS A 291 11.06 -0.28 14.23
N GLU A 292 12.06 0.61 14.33
CA GLU A 292 12.91 0.73 15.53
C GLU A 292 12.22 1.47 16.68
N ALA A 293 11.36 2.45 16.37
CA ALA A 293 10.73 3.33 17.36
C ALA A 293 9.24 3.56 17.04
N PRO A 294 8.35 2.57 17.28
CA PRO A 294 6.92 2.77 17.12
C PRO A 294 6.40 3.83 18.09
N GLY A 295 5.61 4.76 17.56
CA GLY A 295 4.99 5.81 18.36
C GLY A 295 3.58 5.45 18.85
N ARG A 296 2.98 6.37 19.58
CA ARG A 296 1.62 6.24 20.12
C ARG A 296 0.68 7.21 19.42
N ILE A 297 -0.57 6.78 19.21
CA ILE A 297 -1.58 7.61 18.52
C ILE A 297 -2.44 8.45 19.45
N ASP A 298 -2.18 8.45 20.77
CA ASP A 298 -2.97 9.16 21.79
C ASP A 298 -3.16 10.65 21.47
N THR A 299 -2.13 11.32 20.94
CA THR A 299 -2.22 12.73 20.53
C THR A 299 -3.24 12.93 19.41
N LEU A 300 -3.21 12.07 18.38
CA LEU A 300 -4.17 12.12 17.28
C LEU A 300 -5.59 11.78 17.74
N LEU A 301 -5.74 10.83 18.68
CA LEU A 301 -7.04 10.54 19.28
C LEU A 301 -7.55 11.72 20.13
N GLY A 302 -6.67 12.46 20.81
CA GLY A 302 -7.04 13.72 21.46
C GLY A 302 -7.52 14.79 20.48
N TRP A 303 -6.91 14.88 19.28
CA TRP A 303 -7.38 15.77 18.22
C TRP A 303 -8.71 15.31 17.61
N TRP A 304 -8.94 14.00 17.52
CA TRP A 304 -10.22 13.44 17.13
C TRP A 304 -11.33 13.83 18.12
N GLU A 305 -11.09 13.71 19.44
CA GLU A 305 -12.05 14.13 20.47
C GLU A 305 -12.34 15.64 20.43
N ARG A 306 -11.31 16.46 20.16
CA ARG A 306 -11.49 17.90 19.90
C ARG A 306 -12.42 18.12 18.71
N ASP A 307 -12.14 17.47 17.59
CA ASP A 307 -12.94 17.59 16.36
C ASP A 307 -14.39 17.14 16.60
N LEU A 308 -14.62 16.09 17.40
CA LEU A 308 -15.97 15.68 17.83
C LEU A 308 -16.67 16.78 18.64
N GLY A 309 -15.96 17.41 19.58
CA GLY A 309 -16.46 18.55 20.37
C GLY A 309 -16.85 19.76 19.51
N ASP A 310 -16.15 19.96 18.39
CA ASP A 310 -16.42 21.01 17.40
C ASP A 310 -17.51 20.61 16.38
N GLY A 311 -18.12 19.42 16.54
CA GLY A 311 -19.19 18.91 15.67
C GLY A 311 -18.71 18.23 14.38
N LEU A 312 -17.41 17.98 14.24
CA LEU A 312 -16.82 17.26 13.12
C LEU A 312 -16.80 15.75 13.42
N GLY A 313 -17.91 15.09 13.13
CA GLY A 313 -18.13 13.66 13.37
C GLY A 313 -17.38 12.71 12.44
N GLU A 314 -17.90 11.50 12.27
CA GLU A 314 -17.35 10.50 11.36
C GLU A 314 -17.36 10.96 9.89
N LEU A 315 -16.37 10.52 9.11
CA LEU A 315 -16.34 10.67 7.65
C LEU A 315 -16.93 9.43 6.95
N PRO A 316 -17.47 9.57 5.72
CA PRO A 316 -18.09 8.45 5.01
C PRO A 316 -17.16 7.25 4.82
N PHE A 317 -17.69 6.05 5.04
CA PHE A 317 -17.00 4.81 4.70
C PHE A 317 -17.20 4.47 3.21
N PRO A 318 -16.33 3.63 2.62
CA PRO A 318 -16.56 3.12 1.29
C PRO A 318 -17.90 2.37 1.20
N PRO A 319 -18.60 2.36 0.05
CA PRO A 319 -19.95 1.81 -0.07
C PRO A 319 -20.09 0.33 0.33
N ASP A 320 -19.00 -0.43 0.22
CA ASP A 320 -18.88 -1.85 0.53
C ASP A 320 -18.70 -2.17 2.03
N PHE A 321 -18.53 -1.16 2.89
CA PHE A 321 -18.45 -1.34 4.34
C PHE A 321 -19.83 -1.39 4.99
N PRO A 322 -20.00 -2.09 6.12
CA PRO A 322 -21.19 -1.94 6.97
C PRO A 322 -21.41 -0.48 7.36
N LYS A 323 -22.67 -0.07 7.59
CA LYS A 323 -22.99 1.28 8.07
C LYS A 323 -22.53 1.44 9.52
N MET A 324 -21.76 2.50 9.80
CA MET A 324 -21.17 2.72 11.12
C MET A 324 -21.92 3.80 11.94
N PRO A 325 -21.90 3.74 13.27
CA PRO A 325 -22.45 4.80 14.12
C PRO A 325 -21.82 6.16 13.81
N GLY A 326 -22.63 7.22 13.77
CA GLY A 326 -22.16 8.59 13.49
C GLY A 326 -21.80 8.87 12.03
N GLU A 327 -21.80 7.86 11.15
CA GLU A 327 -21.52 8.05 9.72
C GLU A 327 -22.59 8.95 9.06
N PRO A 328 -22.19 10.00 8.32
CA PRO A 328 -23.11 10.80 7.53
C PRO A 328 -23.96 9.94 6.58
N PRO A 329 -25.17 10.38 6.20
CA PRO A 329 -25.97 9.66 5.22
C PRO A 329 -25.18 9.38 3.95
N ARG A 330 -24.98 8.10 3.62
CA ARG A 330 -24.44 7.70 2.32
C ARG A 330 -25.42 8.16 1.26
N VAL A 331 -25.07 9.20 0.51
CA VAL A 331 -25.78 9.50 -0.73
C VAL A 331 -25.44 8.34 -1.68
N GLN A 332 -26.41 7.80 -2.41
CA GLN A 332 -26.02 6.86 -3.47
C GLN A 332 -25.21 7.63 -4.50
N PRO A 333 -24.14 7.06 -5.09
CA PRO A 333 -23.47 7.68 -6.22
C PRO A 333 -24.53 8.05 -7.24
N SER A 334 -24.65 9.34 -7.54
CA SER A 334 -25.62 9.79 -8.53
C SER A 334 -25.32 9.01 -9.81
N ARG A 335 -26.32 8.32 -10.35
CA ARG A 335 -26.21 7.75 -11.69
C ARG A 335 -26.01 8.94 -12.62
N ALA A 336 -24.74 9.24 -12.96
CA ALA A 336 -24.44 10.15 -14.04
C ALA A 336 -25.32 9.73 -15.22
N LYS A 337 -26.21 10.62 -15.65
CA LYS A 337 -27.05 10.40 -16.83
C LYS A 337 -26.10 9.98 -17.94
N LYS A 338 -26.31 8.78 -18.51
CA LYS A 338 -25.77 8.48 -19.84
C LYS A 338 -26.20 9.64 -20.73
N THR A 339 -25.25 10.48 -21.13
CA THR A 339 -25.43 11.33 -22.30
C THR A 339 -25.68 10.35 -23.44
N ALA A 340 -26.90 10.40 -23.96
CA ALA A 340 -27.23 9.71 -25.19
C ALA A 340 -26.52 10.47 -26.30
N ASP A 341 -25.55 9.81 -26.92
CA ASP A 341 -25.18 10.05 -28.32
C ASP A 341 -25.71 8.87 -29.15
#